data_AF-A0A7K4IGE1-F1
#
_entry.id   AF-A0A7K4IGE1-F1
#
_cell.length_a   1.000
_cell.length_b   1.000
_cell.length_c   1.000
_cell.angle_alpha   90.00
_cell.angle_beta   90.00
_cell.angle_gamma   90.00
#
_symmetry.space_group_name_H-M   'P 1'
#
loop_
_entity.id
_entity.type
_entity.pdbx_description
1 polymer ?
#
loop_
_entity_poly.entity_id
_entity_poly.type
_entity_poly.pdbx_seq_one_letter_code
_entity_poly.pdbx_strand_id
1 'polypeptide(L)' 'MGETTTIPLTKETRDLLKRYGKKGETYDDLIRRLLEIAEQVEFANRQRRILMEEEFTPLG' A
#
# COMPACT_ATOMS: atom_id res chain seq x y z
N MET A 1 3.72 0.69 24.13
CA MET A 1 2.90 -0.30 23.41
C MET A 1 1.58 0.38 23.11
N GLY A 2 1.29 0.68 21.85
CA GLY A 2 0.09 1.44 21.46
C GLY A 2 -1.19 0.63 21.67
N GLU A 3 -2.31 1.32 21.81
CA GLU A 3 -3.64 0.70 21.92
C GLU A 3 -3.96 -0.12 20.65
N THR A 4 -4.38 -1.36 20.84
CA THR A 4 -4.81 -2.23 19.73
C THR A 4 -6.30 -2.03 19.48
N THR A 5 -6.67 -1.79 18.23
CA THR A 5 -8.07 -1.65 17.80
C THR A 5 -8.53 -2.89 17.03
N THR A 6 -9.79 -3.28 17.17
CA THR A 6 -10.36 -4.42 16.43
C THR A 6 -10.95 -3.94 15.11
N ILE A 7 -10.49 -4.50 14.00
CA ILE A 7 -11.06 -4.26 12.67
C ILE A 7 -11.90 -5.48 12.27
N PRO A 8 -13.21 -5.35 12.07
CA PRO A 8 -14.03 -6.45 11.57
C PRO A 8 -13.66 -6.73 10.11
N LEU A 9 -13.31 -7.98 9.81
CA LEU A 9 -12.95 -8.45 8.47
C LEU A 9 -13.79 -9.68 8.10
N THR A 10 -14.05 -9.85 6.82
CA THR A 10 -14.66 -11.09 6.32
C THR A 10 -13.67 -12.25 6.45
N LYS A 11 -14.19 -13.49 6.50
CA LYS A 11 -13.35 -14.69 6.57
C LYS A 11 -12.41 -14.77 5.36
N GLU A 12 -12.91 -14.41 4.18
CA GLU A 12 -12.15 -14.40 2.93
C GLU A 12 -10.97 -13.42 2.99
N THR A 13 -11.19 -12.19 3.44
CA THR A 13 -10.12 -11.19 3.59
C THR A 13 -9.07 -11.63 4.60
N ARG A 14 -9.49 -12.23 5.73
CA ARG A 14 -8.56 -12.78 6.72
C ARG A 14 -7.71 -13.91 6.13
N ASP A 15 -8.32 -14.78 5.33
CA ASP A 15 -7.60 -15.90 4.71
C ASP A 15 -6.64 -15.42 3.61
N LEU A 16 -6.98 -14.34 2.90
CA LEU A 16 -6.04 -13.65 2.02
C LEU A 16 -4.86 -13.07 2.80
N LEU A 17 -5.11 -12.35 3.90
CA LEU A 17 -4.05 -11.80 4.75
C LEU A 17 -3.10 -12.90 5.26
N LYS A 18 -3.64 -14.06 5.66
CA LYS A 18 -2.81 -15.21 6.05
C LYS A 18 -1.90 -15.73 4.93
N ARG A 19 -2.35 -15.70 3.67
CA ARG A 19 -1.52 -16.10 2.52
C ARG A 19 -0.37 -15.14 2.26
N TYR A 20 -0.57 -13.85 2.50
CA TYR A 20 0.44 -12.81 2.31
C TYR A 20 1.35 -12.59 3.53
N GLY A 21 0.96 -13.09 4.70
CA GLY A 21 1.75 -13.02 5.92
C GLY A 21 3.02 -13.87 5.84
N LYS A 22 4.13 -13.34 6.36
CA LYS A 22 5.39 -14.07 6.52
C LYS A 22 5.48 -14.72 7.90
N LYS A 23 6.33 -15.74 8.04
CA LYS A 23 6.52 -16.45 9.32
C LYS A 23 7.03 -15.46 10.38
N GLY A 24 6.24 -15.25 11.45
CA GLY A 24 6.57 -14.34 12.55
C GLY A 24 6.07 -12.90 12.38
N GLU A 25 5.36 -12.58 11.29
CA GLU A 25 4.77 -11.27 11.03
C GLU A 25 3.40 -11.14 11.70
N THR A 26 3.13 -10.00 12.37
CA THR A 26 1.79 -9.73 12.92
C THR A 26 0.85 -9.21 11.83
N TYR A 27 -0.46 -9.23 12.09
CA TYR A 27 -1.41 -8.59 11.18
C TYR A 27 -1.17 -7.08 11.06
N ASP A 28 -0.71 -6.41 12.13
CA ASP A 28 -0.39 -4.98 12.08
C ASP A 28 0.80 -4.73 11.14
N ASP A 29 1.85 -5.53 11.25
CA ASP A 29 3.03 -5.43 10.37
C ASP A 29 2.66 -5.67 8.90
N LEU A 30 1.85 -6.69 8.64
CA LEU A 30 1.37 -7.00 7.29
C LEU A 30 0.54 -5.84 6.72
N ILE A 31 -0.38 -5.26 7.51
CA ILE A 31 -1.22 -4.15 7.08
C ILE A 31 -0.37 -2.92 6.82
N ARG A 32 0.59 -2.58 7.69
CA ARG A 32 1.54 -1.48 7.48
C ARG A 32 2.34 -1.64 6.19
N ARG A 33 2.88 -2.84 5.94
CA ARG A 33 3.61 -3.14 4.70
C ARG A 33 2.72 -2.99 3.46
N LEU A 34 1.47 -3.43 3.53
CA LEU A 34 0.52 -3.26 2.42
C LEU A 34 0.20 -1.78 2.17
N LEU A 35 0.06 -0.97 3.23
CA LEU A 35 -0.16 0.47 3.13
C LEU A 35 1.05 1.19 2.52
N GLU A 36 2.27 0.86 2.93
CA GLU A 36 3.50 1.42 2.33
C GLU A 36 3.60 1.12 0.84
N ILE A 37 3.30 -0.12 0.43
CA ILE A 37 3.30 -0.51 -1.00
C ILE A 37 2.22 0.28 -1.76
N ALA A 38 1.02 0.40 -1.20
CA ALA A 38 -0.07 1.16 -1.81
C ALA A 38 0.29 2.64 -1.96
N GLU A 39 0.93 3.24 -0.95
CA GLU A 39 1.39 4.63 -0.99
C GLU A 39 2.47 4.85 -2.05
N GLN A 40 3.42 3.92 -2.18
CA GLN A 40 4.45 3.97 -3.23
C GLN A 40 3.85 3.87 -4.64
N VAL A 41 2.88 2.97 -4.84
CA VAL A 41 2.18 2.82 -6.12
C VAL A 41 1.36 4.09 -6.44
N GLU A 42 0.63 4.61 -5.47
CA GLU A 42 -0.11 5.87 -5.61
C GLU A 42 0.81 7.05 -5.92
N PHE A 43 1.96 7.15 -5.24
CA PHE A 43 2.96 8.16 -5.51
C PHE A 43 3.50 8.03 -6.94
N ALA A 44 3.88 6.81 -7.36
CA ALA A 44 4.35 6.56 -8.73
C ALA A 44 3.30 6.88 -9.79
N ASN A 45 2.02 6.59 -9.53
CA ASN A 45 0.91 6.92 -10.42
C ASN A 45 0.68 8.44 -10.50
N ARG A 46 0.78 9.16 -9.38
CA ARG A 46 0.72 10.63 -9.37
C ARG A 46 1.86 11.26 -10.17
N GLN A 47 3.07 10.73 -10.05
CA GLN A 47 4.24 11.20 -10.81
C GLN A 47 4.11 10.89 -12.32
N ARG A 48 3.59 9.72 -12.68
CA ARG A 48 3.27 9.38 -14.08
C ARG A 48 2.22 10.30 -14.67
N ARG A 49 1.23 10.74 -13.89
CA ARG A 49 0.20 11.68 -14.38
C ARG A 49 0.80 13.04 -14.73
N ILE A 50 1.70 13.56 -13.90
CA ILE A 50 2.40 14.83 -14.18
C ILE A 50 3.30 14.69 -15.43
N LEU A 51 4.05 13.59 -15.55
CA LEU A 51 4.91 13.33 -16.70
C LEU A 51 4.14 13.10 -18.03
N MET A 52 2.88 12.65 -17.95
CA MET A 52 2.00 12.51 -19.13
C MET A 52 1.30 13.81 -19.53
N GLU A 53 1.16 14.78 -18.63
CA GLU A 53 0.45 16.05 -18.89
C GLU A 53 1.39 17.22 -19.25
N GLU A 54 2.69 17.17 -18.94
CA GLU A 54 3.65 18.17 -19.42
C GLU A 54 4.18 17.80 -20.81
N GLU A 55 3.65 18.49 -21.83
CA GLU A 55 4.24 18.51 -23.18
C GLU A 55 5.69 19.00 -23.06
N PHE A 56 6.65 18.14 -23.39
CA PHE A 56 8.07 18.48 -23.38
C PHE A 56 8.30 19.73 -24.24
N THR A 57 8.57 20.86 -23.61
CA THR A 57 8.97 22.09 -24.30
C THR A 57 10.49 22.22 -24.20
N PRO A 58 11.24 21.89 -25.26
CA PRO A 58 12.68 22.14 -25.26
C PRO A 58 12.92 23.65 -25.21
N LEU A 59 13.69 24.09 -24.22
CA LEU A 59 14.21 25.46 -24.17
C LEU A 59 15.33 25.56 -25.23
N GLY A 60 14.93 25.86 -26.46
CA GLY A 60 15.80 26.22 -27.58
C GLY A 60 15.55 27.66 -28.01
#